data_AF-A0A968AMJ7-F1
#
_entry.id   AF-A0A968AMJ7-F1
#
_cell.length_a   1.000
_cell.length_b   1.000
_cell.length_c   1.000
_cell.angle_alpha   90.00
_cell.angle_beta   90.00
_cell.angle_gamma   90.00
#
_symmetry.space_group_name_H-M   'P 1'
#
loop_
_entity.id
_entity.type
_entity.pdbx_description
1 polymer ?
#
loop_
_entity_poly.entity_id
_entity_poly.type
_entity_poly.pdbx_seq_one_letter_code
_entity_poly.pdbx_strand_id
1 'polypeptide(L)'
;NTLLVGDFLLVNKFVYGAKSPDWVGVPFTRNSQWGIPLGLKLPEAWQFRLPSVMQPQPKDILVFKYPRNPKLEYIKRCIAIGEQM
;
A
#
# COMPACT_ATOMS: atom_id res chain seq x y z
N ASN A 1 -23.88 2.00 5.28
CA ASN A 1 -22.48 1.93 5.75
C ASN A 1 -21.52 2.31 4.63
N THR A 2 -21.48 3.61 4.36
CA THR A 2 -20.69 4.27 3.32
C THR A 2 -19.76 5.23 4.02
N LEU A 3 -18.52 5.32 3.52
CA LEU A 3 -17.52 6.23 4.08
C LEU A 3 -17.93 7.67 3.79
N LEU A 4 -17.82 8.53 4.80
CA LEU A 4 -18.05 9.96 4.66
C LEU A 4 -16.72 10.69 4.43
N VAL A 5 -16.80 11.85 3.79
CA VAL A 5 -15.65 12.73 3.63
C VAL A 5 -15.22 13.22 5.01
N GLY A 6 -14.01 12.85 5.43
CA GLY A 6 -13.48 13.17 6.77
C GLY A 6 -13.23 11.95 7.66
N ASP A 7 -13.66 10.75 7.25
CA ASP A 7 -13.38 9.53 8.00
C ASP A 7 -11.90 9.13 7.93
N PHE A 8 -11.31 8.81 9.09
CA PHE A 8 -9.99 8.22 9.18
C PHE A 8 -10.10 6.69 9.21
N LEU A 9 -9.48 6.02 8.25
CA LEU A 9 -9.48 4.57 8.17
C LEU A 9 -8.13 4.01 8.53
N LEU A 10 -8.11 3.06 9.47
CA LEU A 10 -6.95 2.22 9.72
C LEU A 10 -6.99 1.05 8.73
N VAL A 11 -6.02 1.01 7.81
CA VAL A 11 -5.96 -0.02 6.78
C VAL A 11 -4.73 -0.90 6.99
N ASN A 12 -4.96 -2.20 7.13
CA ASN A 12 -3.88 -3.17 7.23
C ASN A 12 -3.41 -3.62 5.83
N LYS A 13 -2.39 -2.96 5.29
CA LYS A 13 -1.79 -3.29 3.98
C LYS A 13 -0.99 -4.62 3.98
N PHE A 14 -0.71 -5.21 5.14
CA PHE A 14 0.08 -6.45 5.24
C PHE A 14 -0.72 -7.71 4.92
N VAL A 15 -2.06 -7.67 5.06
CA VAL A 15 -2.93 -8.84 4.88
C VAL A 15 -2.98 -9.31 3.43
N TYR A 16 -2.96 -8.37 2.49
CA TYR A 16 -3.20 -8.63 1.06
C TYR A 16 -1.93 -8.64 0.18
N GLY A 17 -0.76 -8.81 0.81
CA GLY A 17 0.53 -8.79 0.11
C GLY A 17 1.10 -7.38 -0.04
N ALA A 18 1.66 -6.87 1.06
CA ALA A 18 2.33 -5.57 1.06
C ALA A 18 3.45 -5.54 0.03
N LYS A 19 3.46 -4.49 -0.79
CA LYS A 19 4.58 -4.19 -1.70
C LYS A 19 5.77 -3.70 -0.88
N SER A 20 6.98 -4.12 -1.24
CA SER A 20 8.19 -3.57 -0.67
C SER A 20 8.19 -2.03 -0.79
N PRO A 21 8.64 -1.31 0.26
CA PRO A 21 8.69 0.14 0.23
C PRO A 21 9.68 0.61 -0.83
N ASP A 22 9.35 1.68 -1.56
CA ASP A 22 10.22 2.22 -2.62
C ASP A 22 11.45 2.99 -2.04
N TRP A 23 11.53 3.14 -0.71
CA TRP A 23 12.61 3.81 0.01
C TRP A 23 12.85 3.13 1.37
N VAL A 24 14.11 2.80 1.67
CA VAL A 24 14.53 2.29 2.97
C VAL A 24 15.58 3.25 3.54
N GLY A 25 15.30 3.76 4.73
CA GLY A 25 16.15 4.72 5.41
C GLY A 25 15.55 5.12 6.75
N VAL A 26 16.31 5.89 7.52
CA VAL A 26 15.86 6.32 8.84
C VAL A 26 14.85 7.46 8.67
N PRO A 27 13.64 7.42 9.28
CA PRO A 27 12.56 8.37 8.97
C PRO A 27 12.96 9.86 9.03
N PHE A 28 13.86 10.23 9.94
CA PHE A 28 14.35 11.60 10.12
C PHE A 28 15.49 12.02 9.16
N THR A 29 16.03 11.11 8.35
CA THR A 29 17.11 11.41 7.40
C THR A 29 16.62 11.65 5.96
N ARG A 30 15.31 11.54 5.72
CA ARG A 30 14.71 11.66 4.37
C ARG A 30 14.88 13.05 3.73
N ASN A 31 14.91 14.11 4.52
CA ASN A 31 14.86 15.51 4.03
C ASN A 31 16.22 16.24 4.11
N SER A 32 17.34 15.51 4.24
CA SER A 32 18.71 16.08 4.23
C SER A 32 19.00 17.18 5.26
N GLN A 33 18.14 17.41 6.26
CA GLN A 33 18.31 18.50 7.23
C GLN A 33 19.46 18.24 8.23
N TRP A 34 19.92 17.00 8.35
CA TRP A 34 20.92 16.56 9.33
C TRP A 34 22.29 16.21 8.73
N GLY A 35 22.53 16.51 7.44
CA GLY A 35 23.85 16.34 6.80
C GLY A 35 24.31 14.89 6.54
N ILE A 36 23.54 13.87 6.93
CA ILE A 36 23.89 12.46 6.71
C ILE A 36 22.89 11.79 5.75
N PRO A 37 23.33 11.35 4.54
CA PRO A 37 22.46 10.73 3.55
C PRO A 37 22.26 9.22 3.83
N LEU A 38 21.66 8.88 4.98
CA LEU A 38 21.32 7.51 5.38
C LEU A 38 19.92 7.11 4.87
N GLY A 39 19.72 7.20 3.56
CA GLY A 39 18.48 6.80 2.89
C GLY A 39 18.74 6.31 1.48
N LEU A 40 18.47 5.04 1.23
CA LEU A 40 18.62 4.43 -0.09
C LEU A 40 17.26 4.37 -0.78
N LYS A 41 17.14 5.01 -1.94
CA LYS A 41 16.03 4.76 -2.85
C LYS A 41 16.24 3.37 -3.44
N LEU A 42 15.31 2.45 -3.19
CA LEU A 42 15.47 1.10 -3.69
C LEU A 42 15.25 1.07 -5.21
N PRO A 43 16.03 0.27 -5.96
CA PRO A 43 15.82 0.13 -7.40
C PRO A 43 14.46 -0.50 -7.68
N GLU A 44 13.84 -0.14 -8.81
CA GLU A 44 12.58 -0.76 -9.24
C GLU A 44 12.69 -2.27 -9.46
N ALA A 45 13.89 -2.81 -9.63
CA ALA A 45 14.13 -4.25 -9.68
C ALA A 45 13.85 -4.99 -8.35
N TRP A 46 13.84 -4.29 -7.22
CA TRP A 46 13.65 -4.87 -5.87
C TRP A 46 12.21 -4.74 -5.34
N GLN A 47 11.24 -4.64 -6.26
CA GLN A 47 9.82 -4.58 -5.96
C GLN A 47 9.23 -5.97 -5.66
N PHE A 48 9.59 -6.57 -4.53
CA PHE A 48 8.95 -7.82 -4.08
C PHE A 48 7.56 -7.52 -3.49
N ARG A 49 6.58 -8.38 -3.79
CA ARG A 49 5.32 -8.45 -3.04
C ARG A 49 5.46 -9.56 -2.02
N LEU A 50 5.17 -9.23 -0.77
CA LEU A 50 5.06 -10.26 0.26
C LEU A 50 3.89 -11.20 -0.09
N PRO A 51 3.99 -12.49 0.26
CA PRO A 51 2.87 -13.41 0.09
C PRO A 51 1.63 -12.86 0.81
N SER A 52 0.49 -12.96 0.15
CA SER A 52 -0.79 -12.56 0.75
C SER A 52 -1.09 -13.50 1.91
N VAL A 53 -1.28 -12.95 3.11
CA VAL A 53 -1.64 -13.76 4.30
C VAL A 53 -3.09 -14.24 4.19
N MET A 54 -3.95 -13.42 3.58
CA MET A 54 -5.35 -13.74 3.36
C MET A 54 -5.79 -13.22 2.00
N GLN A 55 -6.73 -13.91 1.34
CA GLN A 55 -7.36 -13.41 0.13
C GLN A 55 -8.45 -12.39 0.49
N PRO A 56 -8.66 -11.33 -0.32
CA PRO A 56 -9.77 -10.39 -0.11
C PRO A 56 -11.09 -11.14 -0.12
N GLN A 57 -12.01 -10.78 0.76
CA GLN A 57 -13.36 -11.33 0.80
C GLN A 57 -14.37 -10.33 0.24
N PRO A 58 -15.52 -10.78 -0.30
CA PRO A 58 -16.59 -9.89 -0.68
C PRO A 58 -16.99 -9.01 0.51
N LYS A 59 -17.21 -7.72 0.22
CA LYS A 59 -17.52 -6.64 1.16
C LYS A 59 -16.32 -6.05 1.92
N ASP A 60 -15.10 -6.57 1.77
CA ASP A 60 -13.89 -5.95 2.34
C ASP A 60 -13.64 -4.56 1.74
N ILE A 61 -13.04 -3.65 2.53
CA ILE A 61 -12.56 -2.36 2.04
C ILE A 61 -11.10 -2.52 1.63
N LEU A 62 -10.83 -2.30 0.35
CA LEU A 62 -9.50 -2.43 -0.24
C LEU A 62 -8.94 -1.05 -0.58
N VAL A 63 -7.67 -0.86 -0.24
CA VAL A 63 -6.89 0.29 -0.66
C VAL A 63 -5.81 -0.17 -1.61
N PHE A 64 -5.86 0.33 -2.84
CA PHE A 64 -4.92 -0.06 -3.89
C PHE A 64 -4.50 1.15 -4.72
N LYS A 65 -3.33 1.03 -5.36
CA LYS A 65 -2.83 2.04 -6.28
C LYS A 65 -3.58 1.93 -7.61
N TYR A 66 -4.02 3.06 -8.16
CA TYR A 66 -4.75 3.08 -9.43
C TYR A 66 -3.85 2.55 -10.57
N PRO A 67 -4.28 1.54 -11.35
CA PRO A 67 -3.40 0.87 -12.31
C PRO A 67 -2.83 1.78 -13.40
N ARG A 68 -3.59 2.80 -13.85
CA ARG A 68 -3.11 3.76 -14.85
C ARG A 68 -2.19 4.83 -14.25
N ASN A 69 -2.29 5.10 -12.95
CA ASN A 69 -1.41 6.04 -12.26
C ASN A 69 -1.14 5.59 -10.81
N PRO A 70 -0.01 4.91 -10.55
CA PRO A 70 0.30 4.36 -9.23
C PRO A 70 0.62 5.40 -8.16
N LYS A 71 0.68 6.69 -8.52
CA LYS A 71 0.79 7.80 -7.56
C LYS A 71 -0.54 8.08 -6.84
N LEU A 72 -1.65 7.57 -7.36
CA LEU A 72 -2.98 7.73 -6.77
C LEU A 72 -3.39 6.47 -6.00
N GLU A 73 -3.82 6.65 -4.74
CA GLU A 73 -4.40 5.57 -3.92
C GLU A 73 -5.93 5.66 -3.95
N TYR A 74 -6.61 4.54 -4.19
CA TYR A 74 -8.07 4.43 -4.27
C TYR A 74 -8.57 3.51 -3.16
N ILE A 75 -9.70 3.88 -2.56
CA ILE A 75 -10.41 3.09 -1.56
C ILE A 75 -11.72 2.61 -2.18
N LYS A 76 -11.92 1.30 -2.26
CA LYS A 76 -13.13 0.68 -2.81
C LYS A 76 -13.54 -0.54 -2.00
N ARG A 77 -14.81 -0.92 -2.10
CA ARG A 77 -15.32 -2.17 -1.52
C ARG A 77 -15.16 -3.31 -2.53
N CYS A 78 -14.64 -4.45 -2.09
CA CYS A 78 -14.59 -5.67 -2.87
C CYS A 78 -16.01 -6.19 -3.08
N ILE A 79 -16.41 -6.40 -4.33
CA ILE A 79 -17.75 -6.92 -4.67
C ILE A 79 -17.67 -8.37 -5.13
N ALA A 80 -16.57 -8.76 -5.78
CA ALA A 80 -16.33 -10.10 -6.30
C ALA A 80 -14.84 -10.48 -6.19
N ILE A 81 -14.58 -11.77 -6.04
CA ILE A 81 -13.25 -12.39 -6.03
C ILE A 81 -13.16 -13.38 -7.20
N GLY A 82 -11.97 -13.55 -7.77
CA GLY A 82 -11.78 -14.35 -8.99
C GLY A 82 -12.08 -15.85 -8.83
N GLU A 83 -12.09 -16.36 -7.59
CA GLU A 83 -12.32 -17.78 -7.28
C GLU A 83 -13.76 -18.09 -6.85
N GLN A 84 -14.71 -17.16 -7.02
CA GLN A 84 -16.10 -17.36 -6.58
C GLN A 84 -16.99 -17.99 -7.68
N MET A 85 -16.47 -19.00 -8.39
CA MET A 85 -17.24 -19.87 -9.29
C MET A 85 -17.26 -21.30 -8.77
#